data_AF-A0AAW2DTH8-F1
#
_entry.id   AF-A0AAW2DTH8-F1
#
_cell.length_a   1.000
_cell.length_b   1.000
_cell.length_c   1.000
_cell.angle_alpha   90.00
_cell.angle_beta   90.00
_cell.angle_gamma   90.00
#
_symmetry.space_group_name_H-M   'P 1'
#
loop_
_entity.id
_entity.type
_entity.pdbx_description
1 polymer ?
#
loop_
_entity_poly.entity_id
_entity_poly.type
_entity_poly.pdbx_seq_one_letter_code
_entity_poly.pdbx_strand_id
1 'polypeptide(L)'
;MLKIWASTMLFQGSWEEIWRENRHGGCWFTLIALSLILVWHCSKAFSFRFSSPSNPTSATTTTAISGSTKIHSQFRISEIVPDADLKLLIEKLDQKLNESEKWEQVIDKRNSLLSYNAKCCKPKDGPLKYLSVTVFENCSPEMLKNFYMDNDYRKQWDKTVVEHEQLQVVKINGVEIGRTIKKFPLLTPREYVLAWRLWEGKDKTFYCFLKECEHPSVPRQKKFVRVRFFRSGWQIRKVPGRNACEIKMFHQEDAGLNVEMAKLAFAKGIWSYVCKMDSALRKYSGISHPQLSSAVTLIQKVPPGLDTMNSTTSSETTSAAAFRGQTGEARERKISKRPSRKLLANGLLLLGGAICLSRGHSSLGAKVAMAYILTKLSKHGASSDQSSQS
;
A
#
# COMPACT_ATOMS: atom_id res chain seq x y z
N MET A 1 17.27 -25.82 27.63
CA MET A 1 17.68 -25.24 26.33
C MET A 1 16.39 -25.05 25.51
N LEU A 2 16.23 -23.88 24.87
CA LEU A 2 15.03 -23.34 24.21
C LEU A 2 13.90 -22.81 25.14
N LYS A 3 14.07 -21.54 25.51
CA LYS A 3 12.99 -20.63 25.90
C LYS A 3 12.28 -20.13 24.63
N ILE A 4 10.99 -20.39 24.54
CA ILE A 4 10.05 -19.73 23.61
C ILE A 4 9.31 -18.68 24.44
N TRP A 5 9.26 -17.44 23.95
CA TRP A 5 8.34 -16.31 24.20
C TRP A 5 9.06 -15.06 23.62
N ALA A 6 8.46 -14.08 22.93
CA ALA A 6 7.07 -13.70 22.73
C ALA A 6 6.94 -12.96 21.38
N SER A 7 5.83 -13.16 20.67
CA SER A 7 5.41 -12.29 19.57
C SER A 7 3.92 -11.97 19.76
N THR A 8 3.67 -11.08 20.72
CA THR A 8 2.33 -10.59 21.05
C THR A 8 2.47 -9.15 21.51
N MET A 9 2.25 -8.19 20.63
CA MET A 9 2.10 -6.76 20.99
C MET A 9 1.01 -6.10 20.10
N LEU A 10 0.02 -6.89 19.66
CA LEU A 10 -1.26 -6.38 19.14
C LEU A 10 -2.47 -7.09 19.78
N PHE A 11 -2.29 -7.92 20.81
CA PHE A 11 -3.38 -8.67 21.45
C PHE A 11 -3.05 -9.04 22.91
N GLN A 12 -2.83 -8.06 23.79
CA GLN A 12 -2.54 -8.31 25.21
C GLN A 12 -3.50 -7.61 26.18
N GLY A 13 -4.72 -7.32 25.73
CA GLY A 13 -5.80 -6.81 26.58
C GLY A 13 -7.08 -7.64 26.55
N SER A 14 -7.06 -8.91 26.11
CA SER A 14 -8.32 -9.64 25.84
C SER A 14 -8.31 -11.14 26.10
N TRP A 15 -7.21 -11.76 26.56
CA TRP A 15 -7.13 -13.22 26.65
C TRP A 15 -7.34 -13.80 28.07
N GLU A 16 -7.13 -13.01 29.14
CA GLU A 16 -7.40 -13.46 30.52
C GLU A 16 -8.91 -13.50 30.86
N GLU A 17 -9.73 -12.71 30.16
CA GLU A 17 -11.20 -12.71 30.37
C GLU A 17 -11.92 -13.84 29.62
N ILE A 18 -11.31 -14.42 28.57
CA ILE A 18 -11.96 -15.45 27.74
C ILE A 18 -11.84 -16.85 28.36
N TRP A 19 -10.86 -17.09 29.22
CA TRP A 19 -10.66 -18.40 29.86
C TRP A 19 -11.49 -18.61 31.13
N ARG A 20 -12.15 -17.57 31.65
CA ARG A 20 -12.99 -17.69 32.85
C ARG A 20 -14.41 -18.15 32.54
N GLU A 21 -14.81 -18.21 31.27
CA GLU A 21 -16.20 -18.42 30.89
C GLU A 21 -16.34 -19.32 29.65
N ASN A 22 -16.05 -20.62 29.82
CA ASN A 22 -16.70 -21.72 29.09
C ASN A 22 -16.08 -23.07 29.48
N ARG A 23 -16.34 -23.53 30.71
CA ARG A 23 -16.46 -24.97 30.93
C ARG A 23 -17.81 -25.39 30.37
N HIS A 24 -17.80 -26.47 29.58
CA HIS A 24 -18.93 -27.23 29.03
C HIS A 24 -19.34 -26.92 27.58
N GLY A 25 -19.01 -27.86 26.68
CA GLY A 25 -19.90 -28.22 25.56
C GLY A 25 -19.41 -27.98 24.13
N GLY A 26 -18.46 -27.06 23.88
CA GLY A 26 -18.12 -26.66 22.49
C GLY A 26 -16.82 -27.21 21.91
N CYS A 27 -15.91 -27.77 22.74
CA CYS A 27 -14.52 -28.03 22.33
C CYS A 27 -14.33 -29.36 21.57
N TRP A 28 -15.26 -30.31 21.70
CA TRP A 28 -15.10 -31.65 21.11
C TRP A 28 -15.45 -31.69 19.62
N PHE A 29 -16.43 -30.91 19.19
CA PHE A 29 -16.85 -30.86 17.78
C PHE A 29 -15.81 -30.23 16.86
N THR A 30 -15.08 -29.23 17.35
CA THR A 30 -13.99 -28.58 16.59
C THR A 30 -12.78 -29.51 16.46
N LEU A 31 -12.45 -30.26 17.51
CA LEU A 31 -11.38 -31.25 17.47
C LEU A 31 -11.69 -32.41 16.52
N ILE A 32 -12.93 -32.92 16.53
CA ILE A 32 -13.37 -33.99 15.63
C ILE A 32 -13.30 -33.53 14.16
N ALA A 33 -13.78 -32.32 13.86
CA ALA A 33 -13.72 -31.75 12.51
C ALA A 33 -12.28 -31.58 12.01
N LEU A 34 -11.37 -31.10 12.86
CA LEU A 34 -9.96 -30.94 12.50
C LEU A 34 -9.26 -32.29 12.29
N SER A 35 -9.58 -33.32 13.07
CA SER A 35 -9.03 -34.66 12.86
C SER A 35 -9.52 -35.32 11.56
N LEU A 36 -10.78 -35.12 11.15
CA LEU A 36 -11.29 -35.64 9.88
C LEU A 36 -10.63 -34.96 8.66
N ILE A 37 -10.36 -33.65 8.75
CA ILE A 37 -9.63 -32.90 7.72
C ILE A 37 -8.18 -33.42 7.60
N LEU A 38 -7.52 -33.69 8.73
CA LEU A 38 -6.16 -34.23 8.74
C LEU A 38 -6.09 -35.62 8.09
N VAL A 39 -7.03 -36.51 8.41
CA VAL A 39 -7.12 -37.86 7.82
C VAL A 39 -7.36 -37.80 6.31
N TRP A 40 -8.19 -36.86 5.84
CA TRP A 40 -8.43 -36.62 4.41
C TRP A 40 -7.19 -36.12 3.66
N HIS A 41 -6.36 -35.30 4.30
CA HIS A 41 -5.11 -34.82 3.70
C HIS A 41 -4.01 -35.90 3.70
N CYS A 42 -3.97 -36.77 4.71
CA CYS A 42 -3.02 -37.88 4.76
C CYS A 42 -3.38 -39.01 3.77
N SER A 43 -4.66 -39.26 3.49
CA SER A 43 -5.07 -40.29 2.52
C SER A 43 -4.79 -39.90 1.06
N LYS A 44 -4.73 -38.60 0.72
CA LYS A 44 -4.30 -38.12 -0.60
C LYS A 44 -2.77 -38.08 -0.80
N ALA A 45 -1.98 -38.26 0.25
CA ALA A 45 -0.52 -38.30 0.18
C ALA A 45 0.05 -39.73 -0.01
N PHE A 46 -0.78 -40.77 0.02
CA PHE A 46 -0.33 -42.17 -0.06
C PHE A 46 -0.54 -42.84 -1.42
N SER A 47 -1.26 -42.21 -2.35
CA SER A 47 -1.35 -42.68 -3.73
C SER A 47 -0.42 -41.84 -4.58
N PHE A 48 0.83 -42.28 -4.75
CA PHE A 48 1.70 -42.13 -5.92
C PHE A 48 3.16 -42.37 -5.48
N ARG A 49 3.63 -43.61 -5.64
CA ARG A 49 5.06 -43.93 -5.71
C ARG A 49 5.32 -44.81 -6.93
N PHE A 50 6.52 -44.61 -7.48
CA PHE A 50 7.23 -45.31 -8.55
C PHE A 50 7.00 -44.86 -10.00
N SER A 51 7.97 -44.12 -10.54
CA SER A 51 8.92 -44.65 -11.54
C SER A 51 10.04 -43.65 -11.88
N SER A 52 11.24 -44.17 -12.11
CA SER A 52 12.45 -43.55 -12.70
C SER A 52 13.34 -44.72 -13.16
N PRO A 53 14.39 -44.56 -14.00
CA PRO A 53 14.80 -43.44 -14.89
C PRO A 53 15.19 -43.89 -16.33
N SER A 54 15.51 -42.95 -17.24
CA SER A 54 16.53 -43.14 -18.29
C SER A 54 17.00 -41.82 -18.93
N ASN A 55 18.32 -41.62 -19.01
CA ASN A 55 19.02 -40.61 -19.85
C ASN A 55 19.19 -41.16 -21.29
N PRO A 56 19.49 -40.30 -22.29
CA PRO A 56 20.91 -40.09 -22.63
C PRO A 56 21.30 -38.63 -22.99
N THR A 57 22.62 -38.46 -22.94
CA THR A 57 23.48 -37.30 -23.20
C THR A 57 23.49 -36.84 -24.66
N SER A 58 23.72 -35.54 -24.90
CA SER A 58 24.65 -35.05 -25.93
C SER A 58 25.01 -33.59 -25.69
N ALA A 59 26.32 -33.33 -25.69
CA ALA A 59 26.94 -32.03 -25.56
C ALA A 59 27.11 -31.39 -26.94
N THR A 60 26.88 -30.08 -27.04
CA THR A 60 27.45 -29.26 -28.11
C THR A 60 28.06 -28.01 -27.50
N THR A 61 29.38 -27.95 -27.62
CA THR A 61 30.23 -26.82 -27.31
C THR A 61 29.97 -25.69 -28.30
N THR A 62 29.66 -24.49 -27.82
CA THR A 62 29.87 -23.27 -28.61
C THR A 62 30.60 -22.23 -27.77
N THR A 63 31.75 -21.87 -28.29
CA THR A 63 32.76 -20.91 -27.87
C THR A 63 32.21 -19.56 -27.42
N ALA A 64 32.66 -19.13 -26.25
CA ALA A 64 32.46 -17.79 -25.73
C ALA A 64 33.30 -16.77 -26.52
N ILE A 65 32.64 -15.78 -27.13
CA ILE A 65 33.27 -14.50 -27.50
C ILE A 65 32.89 -13.51 -26.38
N SER A 66 33.74 -13.47 -25.35
CA SER A 66 33.59 -12.56 -24.22
C SER A 66 34.35 -11.27 -24.52
N GLY A 67 33.63 -10.19 -24.84
CA GLY A 67 34.26 -8.89 -25.10
C GLY A 67 33.32 -7.70 -25.36
N SER A 68 32.09 -7.92 -25.84
CA SER A 68 31.19 -6.82 -26.27
C SER A 68 29.92 -6.66 -25.41
N THR A 69 29.52 -7.69 -24.64
CA THR A 69 28.20 -7.75 -23.99
C THR A 69 28.03 -6.84 -22.78
N LYS A 70 29.10 -6.54 -22.03
CA LYS A 70 29.01 -5.70 -20.82
C LYS A 70 28.66 -4.25 -21.14
N ILE A 71 29.21 -3.72 -22.24
CA ILE A 71 28.96 -2.35 -22.68
C ILE A 71 27.49 -2.22 -23.12
N HIS A 72 27.03 -3.11 -24.01
CA HIS A 72 25.63 -3.09 -24.49
C HIS A 72 24.60 -3.32 -23.37
N SER A 73 24.94 -4.13 -22.36
CA SER A 73 24.12 -4.36 -21.17
C SER A 73 24.01 -3.10 -20.31
N GLN A 74 25.11 -2.40 -20.04
CA GLN A 74 25.10 -1.16 -19.27
C GLN A 74 24.36 -0.03 -20.00
N PHE A 75 24.49 0.09 -21.32
CA PHE A 75 23.74 1.08 -22.12
C PHE A 75 22.22 0.85 -22.06
N ARG A 76 21.74 -0.39 -22.24
CA ARG A 76 20.30 -0.70 -22.14
C ARG A 76 19.71 -0.45 -20.74
N ILE A 77 20.55 -0.54 -19.70
CA ILE A 77 20.12 -0.37 -18.31
C ILE A 77 20.16 1.11 -17.89
N SER A 78 21.12 1.87 -18.42
CA SER A 78 21.19 3.33 -18.29
C SER A 78 19.89 4.00 -18.75
N GLU A 79 19.28 3.47 -19.81
CA GLU A 79 18.04 3.99 -20.38
C GLU A 79 16.77 3.53 -19.64
N ILE A 80 16.86 2.69 -18.60
CA ILE A 80 15.65 2.21 -17.92
C ILE A 80 14.93 3.38 -17.25
N VAL A 81 15.62 4.29 -16.57
CA VAL A 81 14.98 5.44 -15.91
C VAL A 81 15.52 6.75 -16.50
N PRO A 82 15.03 7.17 -17.69
CA PRO A 82 15.46 8.40 -18.35
C PRO A 82 14.86 9.64 -17.67
N ASP A 83 15.37 10.83 -18.02
CA ASP A 83 14.86 12.10 -17.48
C ASP A 83 13.40 12.38 -17.89
N ALA A 84 12.89 11.73 -18.94
CA ALA A 84 11.47 11.76 -19.30
C ALA A 84 10.57 11.19 -18.19
N ASP A 85 11.04 10.18 -17.43
CA ASP A 85 10.29 9.64 -16.29
C ASP A 85 10.20 10.67 -15.15
N LEU A 86 11.27 11.45 -14.92
CA LEU A 86 11.25 12.57 -13.96
C LEU A 86 10.26 13.64 -14.39
N LYS A 87 10.24 14.02 -15.67
CA LYS A 87 9.28 14.99 -16.21
C LYS A 87 7.84 14.55 -15.95
N LEU A 88 7.52 13.30 -16.31
CA LEU A 88 6.19 12.71 -16.06
C LEU A 88 5.84 12.66 -14.57
N LEU A 89 6.82 12.39 -13.70
CA LEU A 89 6.61 12.43 -12.27
C LEU A 89 6.22 13.83 -11.79
N ILE A 90 6.97 14.86 -12.20
CA ILE A 90 6.70 16.26 -11.83
C ILE A 90 5.29 16.66 -12.27
N GLU A 91 4.91 16.39 -13.52
CA GLU A 91 3.58 16.67 -14.06
C GLU A 91 2.46 15.98 -13.24
N LYS A 92 2.67 14.72 -12.84
CA LYS A 92 1.72 13.97 -12.00
C LYS A 92 1.60 14.53 -10.59
N LEU A 93 2.73 14.92 -9.97
CA LEU A 93 2.75 15.46 -8.61
C LEU A 93 2.13 16.86 -8.54
N ASP A 94 2.32 17.66 -9.59
CA ASP A 94 1.69 18.97 -9.76
C ASP A 94 0.20 18.90 -10.09
N GLN A 95 -0.32 17.70 -10.35
CA GLN A 95 -1.72 17.47 -10.74
C GLN A 95 -2.11 18.27 -12.00
N LYS A 96 -1.14 18.58 -12.86
CA LYS A 96 -1.35 19.27 -14.14
C LYS A 96 -1.99 18.38 -15.22
N LEU A 97 -2.54 17.22 -14.84
CA LEU A 97 -3.00 16.19 -15.76
C LEU A 97 -4.52 15.97 -15.66
N ASN A 98 -5.14 16.00 -16.86
CA ASN A 98 -6.41 15.42 -17.25
C ASN A 98 -7.62 15.68 -16.35
N GLU A 99 -8.44 16.66 -16.74
CA GLU A 99 -9.81 16.90 -16.21
C GLU A 99 -10.70 15.65 -16.23
N SER A 100 -10.34 14.63 -17.03
CA SER A 100 -11.06 13.37 -17.15
C SER A 100 -10.80 12.37 -16.01
N GLU A 101 -9.75 12.55 -15.20
CA GLU A 101 -9.44 11.65 -14.10
C GLU A 101 -10.22 12.00 -12.83
N LYS A 102 -11.10 11.09 -12.40
CA LYS A 102 -11.89 11.24 -11.18
C LYS A 102 -11.07 10.77 -9.96
N TRP A 103 -10.48 11.74 -9.26
CA TRP A 103 -9.77 11.49 -8.01
C TRP A 103 -10.71 11.53 -6.81
N GLU A 104 -10.69 10.46 -6.01
CA GLU A 104 -11.48 10.31 -4.80
C GLU A 104 -10.58 10.42 -3.56
N GLN A 105 -11.00 11.20 -2.56
CA GLN A 105 -10.31 11.27 -1.28
C GLN A 105 -10.43 9.94 -0.54
N VAL A 106 -9.29 9.42 -0.06
CA VAL A 106 -9.22 8.15 0.67
C VAL A 106 -9.01 8.40 2.15
N ILE A 107 -8.14 9.36 2.49
CA ILE A 107 -7.80 9.68 3.87
C ILE A 107 -7.25 11.10 3.98
N ASP A 108 -7.60 11.76 5.07
CA ASP A 108 -7.00 13.02 5.52
C ASP A 108 -6.91 12.96 7.05
N LYS A 109 -5.69 12.80 7.57
CA LYS A 109 -5.43 12.67 9.01
C LYS A 109 -4.17 13.40 9.41
N ARG A 110 -4.14 13.88 10.65
CA ARG A 110 -3.00 14.58 11.24
C ARG A 110 -2.91 14.35 12.74
N ASN A 111 -1.70 14.50 13.26
CA ASN A 111 -1.38 14.67 14.67
C ASN A 111 -0.37 15.83 14.82
N SER A 112 0.26 15.98 15.98
CA SER A 112 1.22 17.06 16.25
C SER A 112 2.56 16.96 15.51
N LEU A 113 2.93 15.79 15.01
CA LEU A 113 4.23 15.51 14.38
C LEU A 113 4.13 15.13 12.89
N LEU A 114 2.93 14.81 12.42
CA LEU A 114 2.69 14.16 11.15
C LEU A 114 1.31 14.49 10.59
N SER A 115 1.24 14.82 9.29
CA SER A 115 -0.01 14.80 8.53
C SER A 115 0.09 13.89 7.30
N TYR A 116 -1.03 13.30 6.92
CA TYR A 116 -1.14 12.41 5.77
C TYR A 116 -2.47 12.62 5.05
N ASN A 117 -2.39 13.00 3.77
CA ASN A 117 -3.52 13.03 2.86
C ASN A 117 -3.24 12.05 1.70
N ALA A 118 -4.25 11.30 1.29
CA ALA A 118 -4.16 10.52 0.05
C ALA A 118 -5.50 10.47 -0.69
N LYS A 119 -5.39 10.50 -2.01
CA LYS A 119 -6.48 10.32 -2.96
C LYS A 119 -6.14 9.20 -3.95
N CYS A 120 -7.16 8.54 -4.48
CA CYS A 120 -7.00 7.50 -5.48
C CYS A 120 -7.83 7.78 -6.73
N CYS A 121 -7.36 7.30 -7.89
CA CYS A 121 -8.09 7.33 -9.14
C CYS A 121 -8.13 5.92 -9.74
N LYS A 122 -9.31 5.46 -10.13
CA LYS A 122 -9.50 4.19 -10.84
C LYS A 122 -9.46 4.46 -12.35
N PRO A 123 -8.41 4.04 -13.08
CA PRO A 123 -8.40 4.17 -14.53
C PRO A 123 -9.44 3.23 -15.16
N LYS A 124 -9.79 3.47 -16.44
CA LYS A 124 -10.64 2.54 -17.22
C LYS A 124 -10.00 1.15 -17.27
N ASP A 125 -8.70 1.14 -17.58
CA ASP A 125 -7.88 -0.06 -17.66
C ASP A 125 -6.68 0.06 -16.73
N GLY A 126 -6.44 -0.98 -15.94
CA GLY A 126 -5.26 -1.10 -15.07
C GLY A 126 -5.48 -0.82 -13.58
N PRO A 127 -4.39 -0.83 -12.79
CA PRO A 127 -4.47 -0.71 -11.35
C PRO A 127 -4.75 0.72 -10.86
N LEU A 128 -5.19 0.84 -9.60
CA LEU A 128 -5.43 2.11 -8.93
C LEU A 128 -4.18 2.99 -8.93
N LYS A 129 -4.39 4.27 -9.22
CA LYS A 129 -3.41 5.32 -9.01
C LYS A 129 -3.64 5.93 -7.63
N TYR A 130 -2.57 6.22 -6.92
CA TYR A 130 -2.58 6.96 -5.67
C TYR A 130 -1.72 8.21 -5.79
N LEU A 131 -2.23 9.30 -5.23
CA LEU A 131 -1.47 10.50 -4.93
C LEU A 131 -1.56 10.73 -3.44
N SER A 132 -0.42 10.89 -2.78
CA SER A 132 -0.37 11.17 -1.35
C SER A 132 0.61 12.27 -1.00
N VAL A 133 0.29 13.00 0.06
CA VAL A 133 1.13 14.01 0.67
C VAL A 133 1.32 13.64 2.13
N THR A 134 2.56 13.55 2.57
CA THR A 134 2.91 13.36 3.98
C THR A 134 3.77 14.53 4.43
N VAL A 135 3.46 15.15 5.56
CA VAL A 135 4.30 16.18 6.17
C VAL A 135 4.82 15.67 7.50
N PHE A 136 6.14 15.62 7.64
CA PHE A 136 6.84 15.27 8.86
C PHE A 136 7.40 16.54 9.52
N GLU A 137 7.02 16.81 10.76
CA GLU A 137 7.62 17.92 11.53
C GLU A 137 9.07 17.62 11.90
N ASN A 138 9.86 18.63 12.27
CA ASN A 138 11.18 18.50 12.89
C ASN A 138 12.12 17.55 12.13
N CYS A 139 12.22 17.73 10.81
CA CYS A 139 12.88 16.84 9.87
C CYS A 139 13.45 17.67 8.71
N SER A 140 14.64 17.33 8.21
CA SER A 140 15.23 17.96 7.02
C SER A 140 15.00 17.13 5.75
N PRO A 141 15.02 17.74 4.54
CA PRO A 141 14.83 17.00 3.29
C PRO A 141 15.88 15.89 3.10
N GLU A 142 17.12 16.14 3.50
CA GLU A 142 18.23 15.19 3.41
C GLU A 142 18.01 14.00 4.34
N MET A 143 17.58 14.25 5.58
CA MET A 143 17.27 13.19 6.54
C MET A 143 16.15 12.31 6.02
N LEU A 144 15.06 12.90 5.51
CA LEU A 144 13.95 12.15 4.95
C LEU A 144 14.35 11.34 3.72
N LYS A 145 15.14 11.93 2.81
CA LYS A 145 15.70 11.24 1.64
C LYS A 145 16.55 10.05 2.06
N ASN A 146 17.47 10.23 3.00
CA ASN A 146 18.34 9.16 3.49
C ASN A 146 17.51 8.02 4.10
N PHE A 147 16.54 8.34 4.96
CA PHE A 147 15.62 7.37 5.56
C PHE A 147 14.81 6.58 4.49
N TYR A 148 14.32 7.25 3.44
CA TYR A 148 13.57 6.59 2.36
C TYR A 148 14.43 5.66 1.51
N MET A 149 15.73 5.95 1.39
CA MET A 149 16.68 5.22 0.53
C MET A 149 17.47 4.14 1.28
N ASP A 150 17.34 4.08 2.60
CA ASP A 150 18.01 3.09 3.44
C ASP A 150 17.21 1.78 3.49
N ASN A 151 17.48 0.91 2.51
CA ASN A 151 16.80 -0.39 2.39
C ASN A 151 17.17 -1.36 3.53
N ASP A 152 18.34 -1.21 4.15
CA ASP A 152 18.74 -2.04 5.28
C ASP A 152 17.98 -1.65 6.54
N TYR A 153 17.84 -0.35 6.80
CA TYR A 153 16.98 0.13 7.86
C TYR A 153 15.50 -0.18 7.59
N ARG A 154 15.07 -0.14 6.32
CA ARG A 154 13.70 -0.49 5.95
C ARG A 154 13.32 -1.91 6.40
N LYS A 155 14.22 -2.90 6.27
CA LYS A 155 14.01 -4.27 6.77
C LYS A 155 13.81 -4.33 8.29
N GLN A 156 14.39 -3.40 9.05
CA GLN A 156 14.31 -3.41 10.51
C GLN A 156 12.93 -2.95 11.01
N TRP A 157 12.34 -1.94 10.36
CA TRP A 157 11.09 -1.35 10.85
C TRP A 157 9.86 -1.76 10.03
N ASP A 158 9.97 -2.01 8.73
CA ASP A 158 8.84 -2.44 7.90
C ASP A 158 8.72 -3.97 7.83
N LYS A 159 7.76 -4.51 8.58
CA LYS A 159 7.50 -5.95 8.67
C LYS A 159 7.05 -6.59 7.35
N THR A 160 6.65 -5.78 6.37
CA THR A 160 6.28 -6.30 5.06
C THR A 160 7.51 -6.60 4.21
N VAL A 161 8.65 -5.96 4.46
CA VAL A 161 9.90 -6.15 3.69
C VAL A 161 10.71 -7.26 4.36
N VAL A 162 10.84 -8.39 3.68
CA VAL A 162 11.54 -9.58 4.21
C VAL A 162 12.97 -9.63 3.73
N GLU A 163 13.18 -9.38 2.44
CA GLU A 163 14.49 -9.39 1.80
C GLU A 163 14.61 -8.16 0.90
N HIS A 164 15.84 -7.63 0.84
CA HIS A 164 16.24 -6.62 -0.12
C HIS A 164 17.67 -6.90 -0.56
N GLU A 165 17.93 -6.77 -1.86
CA GLU A 165 19.22 -7.01 -2.50
C GLU A 165 19.44 -5.97 -3.60
N GLN A 166 20.62 -5.34 -3.60
CA GLN A 166 21.07 -4.52 -4.73
C GLN A 166 21.63 -5.45 -5.82
N LEU A 167 21.04 -5.41 -7.01
CA LEU A 167 21.43 -6.26 -8.13
C LEU A 167 22.47 -5.60 -9.02
N GLN A 168 22.29 -4.30 -9.30
CA GLN A 168 23.15 -3.58 -10.23
C GLN A 168 23.11 -2.08 -9.97
N VAL A 169 24.24 -1.40 -10.20
CA VAL A 169 24.36 0.06 -10.17
C VAL A 169 25.02 0.54 -11.46
N VAL A 170 24.36 1.45 -12.16
CA VAL A 170 24.89 2.15 -13.34
C VAL A 170 25.51 3.47 -12.88
N LYS A 171 26.85 3.50 -12.82
CA LYS A 171 27.59 4.64 -12.27
C LYS A 171 27.40 5.95 -13.03
N ILE A 172 27.18 5.89 -14.35
CA ILE A 172 27.12 7.08 -15.20
C ILE A 172 25.92 7.99 -14.89
N ASN A 173 24.76 7.41 -14.59
CA ASN A 173 23.53 8.18 -14.38
C ASN A 173 22.85 7.89 -13.04
N GLY A 174 23.42 7.01 -12.21
CA GLY A 174 22.92 6.67 -10.89
C GLY A 174 21.69 5.76 -10.90
N VAL A 175 21.37 5.09 -12.02
CA VAL A 175 20.32 4.07 -12.03
C VAL A 175 20.77 2.88 -11.20
N GLU A 176 19.92 2.48 -10.25
CA GLU A 176 20.13 1.31 -9.41
C GLU A 176 18.99 0.32 -9.63
N ILE A 177 19.32 -0.96 -9.74
CA ILE A 177 18.36 -2.06 -9.80
C ILE A 177 18.47 -2.86 -8.51
N GLY A 178 17.32 -3.15 -7.89
CA GLY A 178 17.26 -4.01 -6.73
C GLY A 178 16.07 -4.94 -6.74
N ARG A 179 16.20 -6.00 -5.95
CA ARG A 179 15.19 -7.01 -5.69
C ARG A 179 14.64 -6.81 -4.29
N THR A 180 13.32 -6.78 -4.13
CA THR A 180 12.66 -6.74 -2.83
C THR A 180 11.60 -7.82 -2.74
N ILE A 181 11.59 -8.59 -1.65
CA ILE A 181 10.54 -9.55 -1.34
C ILE A 181 9.64 -8.96 -0.26
N LYS A 182 8.35 -8.79 -0.58
CA LYS A 182 7.35 -8.38 0.39
C LYS A 182 6.42 -9.51 0.77
N LYS A 183 6.14 -9.64 2.06
CA LYS A 183 5.17 -10.57 2.60
C LYS A 183 4.02 -9.82 3.25
N PHE A 184 2.82 -10.12 2.77
CA PHE A 184 1.57 -9.63 3.35
C PHE A 184 0.84 -10.80 4.01
N PRO A 185 0.09 -10.57 5.11
CA PRO A 185 -0.68 -11.63 5.76
C PRO A 185 -1.59 -12.35 4.76
N LEU A 186 -1.65 -13.68 4.84
CA LEU A 186 -2.54 -14.54 4.05
C LEU A 186 -2.31 -14.51 2.52
N LEU A 187 -1.21 -13.91 2.06
CA LEU A 187 -0.92 -13.73 0.65
C LEU A 187 0.45 -14.32 0.29
N THR A 188 0.56 -14.91 -0.91
CA THR A 188 1.85 -15.35 -1.47
C THR A 188 2.84 -14.18 -1.48
N PRO A 189 4.12 -14.35 -1.12
CA PRO A 189 5.04 -13.23 -1.13
C PRO A 189 5.18 -12.64 -2.55
N ARG A 190 5.27 -11.31 -2.62
CA ARG A 190 5.45 -10.56 -3.86
C ARG A 190 6.93 -10.29 -4.08
N GLU A 191 7.40 -10.55 -5.30
CA GLU A 191 8.75 -10.22 -5.73
C GLU A 191 8.74 -8.98 -6.62
N TYR A 192 9.52 -7.99 -6.20
CA TYR A 192 9.72 -6.74 -6.90
C TYR A 192 11.15 -6.73 -7.46
N VAL A 193 11.28 -6.48 -8.77
CA VAL A 193 12.56 -6.16 -9.41
C VAL A 193 12.40 -4.77 -10.01
N LEU A 194 12.98 -3.78 -9.34
CA LEU A 194 12.74 -2.37 -9.63
C LEU A 194 14.06 -1.70 -10.02
N ALA A 195 13.99 -0.84 -11.03
CA ALA A 195 15.02 0.14 -11.32
C ALA A 195 14.59 1.49 -10.75
N TRP A 196 15.52 2.24 -10.19
CA TRP A 196 15.28 3.58 -9.69
C TRP A 196 16.42 4.54 -9.95
N ARG A 197 16.09 5.83 -9.94
CA ARG A 197 17.05 6.93 -10.09
C ARG A 197 16.64 8.10 -9.22
N LEU A 198 17.64 8.86 -8.75
CA LEU A 198 17.46 10.03 -7.90
C LEU A 198 17.97 11.29 -8.58
N TRP A 199 17.26 12.39 -8.33
CA TRP A 199 17.66 13.73 -8.76
C TRP A 199 17.56 14.73 -7.59
N GLU A 200 18.48 15.67 -7.54
CA GLU A 200 18.50 16.82 -6.64
C GLU A 200 18.26 18.10 -7.47
N GLY A 201 17.17 18.79 -7.16
CA GLY A 201 16.85 20.10 -7.71
C GLY A 201 17.29 21.23 -6.77
N LYS A 202 16.74 22.42 -7.00
CA LYS A 202 16.97 23.60 -6.16
C LYS A 202 16.47 23.40 -4.73
N ASP A 203 17.05 24.14 -3.79
CA ASP A 203 16.66 24.21 -2.38
C ASP A 203 16.54 22.85 -1.69
N LYS A 204 17.42 21.91 -2.07
CA LYS A 204 17.44 20.54 -1.54
C LYS A 204 16.12 19.80 -1.75
N THR A 205 15.47 20.09 -2.88
CA THR A 205 14.35 19.30 -3.37
C THR A 205 14.89 18.01 -3.98
N PHE A 206 14.39 16.87 -3.55
CA PHE A 206 14.82 15.56 -4.04
C PHE A 206 13.69 14.86 -4.77
N TYR A 207 14.02 14.19 -5.86
CA TYR A 207 13.11 13.36 -6.62
C TYR A 207 13.64 11.94 -6.70
N CYS A 208 12.72 10.97 -6.71
CA CYS A 208 13.04 9.61 -7.10
C CYS A 208 11.91 9.04 -7.94
N PHE A 209 12.28 8.29 -8.97
CA PHE A 209 11.35 7.50 -9.75
C PHE A 209 11.81 6.06 -9.76
N LEU A 210 10.86 5.14 -9.59
CA LEU A 210 11.07 3.71 -9.51
C LEU A 210 10.06 2.99 -10.40
N LYS A 211 10.54 1.97 -11.11
CA LYS A 211 9.75 1.30 -12.12
C LYS A 211 10.15 -0.17 -12.29
N GLU A 212 9.20 -1.06 -12.61
CA GLU A 212 9.56 -2.47 -12.79
C GLU A 212 10.52 -2.67 -13.95
N CYS A 213 11.39 -3.66 -13.81
CA CYS A 213 12.26 -4.14 -14.87
C CYS A 213 12.48 -5.65 -14.72
N GLU A 214 13.14 -6.26 -15.71
CA GLU A 214 13.61 -7.65 -15.63
C GLU A 214 15.13 -7.65 -15.46
N HIS A 215 15.65 -8.61 -14.70
CA HIS A 215 17.08 -8.75 -14.47
C HIS A 215 17.51 -10.22 -14.65
N PRO A 216 18.56 -10.53 -15.45
CA PRO A 216 18.96 -11.91 -15.75
C PRO A 216 19.31 -12.76 -14.52
N SER A 217 19.86 -12.16 -13.46
CA SER A 217 20.18 -12.88 -12.22
C SER A 217 18.96 -13.25 -11.38
N VAL A 218 17.78 -12.73 -11.71
CA VAL A 218 16.54 -12.94 -10.95
C VAL A 218 15.44 -13.49 -11.87
N PRO A 219 15.59 -14.73 -12.37
CA PRO A 219 14.53 -15.38 -13.12
C PRO A 219 13.30 -15.59 -12.24
N ARG A 220 12.12 -15.70 -12.87
CA ARG A 220 10.85 -15.85 -12.15
C ARG A 220 10.80 -17.16 -11.39
N GLN A 221 10.36 -17.11 -10.13
CA GLN A 221 10.26 -18.27 -9.25
C GLN A 221 8.81 -18.53 -8.87
N LYS A 222 8.36 -19.78 -8.97
CA LYS A 222 6.95 -20.16 -8.68
C LYS A 222 6.49 -19.84 -7.25
N LYS A 223 7.43 -19.74 -6.29
CA LYS A 223 7.13 -19.39 -4.90
C LYS A 223 6.76 -17.92 -4.68
N PHE A 224 6.94 -17.06 -5.67
CA PHE A 224 6.63 -15.63 -5.59
C PHE A 224 5.64 -15.20 -6.66
N VAL A 225 4.82 -14.20 -6.34
CA VAL A 225 4.07 -13.44 -7.34
C VAL A 225 4.95 -12.29 -7.79
N ARG A 226 5.48 -12.36 -9.02
CA ARG A 226 6.26 -11.27 -9.62
C ARG A 226 5.35 -10.09 -9.93
N VAL A 227 5.65 -8.91 -9.38
CA VAL A 227 4.95 -7.67 -9.72
C VAL A 227 5.39 -7.22 -11.10
N ARG A 228 4.46 -7.23 -12.06
CA ARG A 228 4.73 -6.95 -13.49
C ARG A 228 4.45 -5.51 -13.89
N PHE A 229 3.75 -4.76 -13.04
CA PHE A 229 3.50 -3.34 -13.25
C PHE A 229 3.72 -2.60 -11.94
N PHE A 230 4.64 -1.66 -11.95
CA PHE A 230 5.02 -0.81 -10.84
C PHE A 230 5.55 0.52 -11.40
N ARG A 231 4.85 1.60 -11.09
CA ARG A 231 5.23 2.97 -11.43
C ARG A 231 5.03 3.82 -10.19
N SER A 232 6.12 4.22 -9.55
CA SER A 232 6.05 5.06 -8.36
C SER A 232 7.15 6.08 -8.37
N GLY A 233 6.88 7.25 -7.81
CA GLY A 233 7.90 8.25 -7.59
C GLY A 233 7.47 9.25 -6.55
N TRP A 234 8.45 9.97 -6.02
CA TRP A 234 8.23 10.94 -4.96
C TRP A 234 9.07 12.20 -5.15
N GLN A 235 8.60 13.29 -4.56
CA GLN A 235 9.32 14.54 -4.36
C GLN A 235 9.39 14.81 -2.85
N ILE A 236 10.58 15.08 -2.34
CA ILE A 236 10.81 15.56 -0.97
C ILE A 236 11.26 17.01 -1.04
N ARG A 237 10.66 17.88 -0.22
CA ARG A 237 11.06 19.28 -0.08
C ARG A 237 10.79 19.81 1.31
N LYS A 238 11.45 20.92 1.65
CA LYS A 238 11.16 21.67 2.89
C LYS A 238 9.81 22.36 2.77
N VAL A 239 9.08 22.45 3.88
CA VAL A 239 7.88 23.29 3.99
C VAL A 239 8.31 24.74 4.27
N PRO A 240 7.93 25.73 3.43
CA PRO A 240 8.29 27.13 3.66
C PRO A 240 7.83 27.63 5.02
N GLY A 241 8.71 28.38 5.72
CA GLY A 241 8.39 28.99 7.02
C GLY A 241 8.17 28.01 8.19
N ARG A 242 8.38 26.70 7.99
CA ARG A 242 8.11 25.67 8.98
C ARG A 242 9.29 24.72 9.10
N ASN A 243 9.57 24.26 10.33
CA ASN A 243 10.52 23.16 10.54
C ASN A 243 9.84 21.83 10.20
N ALA A 244 9.58 21.59 8.92
CA ALA A 244 8.94 20.38 8.44
C ALA A 244 9.37 20.04 7.02
N CYS A 245 9.22 18.77 6.65
CA CYS A 245 9.43 18.29 5.29
C CYS A 245 8.18 17.63 4.75
N GLU A 246 7.89 17.91 3.49
CA GLU A 246 6.82 17.31 2.74
C GLU A 246 7.39 16.25 1.81
N ILE A 247 6.76 15.08 1.76
CA ILE A 247 6.92 14.12 0.68
C ILE A 247 5.61 13.96 -0.07
N LYS A 248 5.63 14.29 -1.37
CA LYS A 248 4.55 14.02 -2.31
C LYS A 248 4.88 12.77 -3.10
N MET A 249 3.93 11.87 -3.28
CA MET A 249 4.14 10.59 -3.93
C MET A 249 3.04 10.28 -4.93
N PHE A 250 3.44 9.81 -6.11
CA PHE A 250 2.59 9.11 -7.06
C PHE A 250 2.90 7.61 -6.98
N HIS A 251 1.87 6.78 -6.98
CA HIS A 251 2.03 5.34 -6.91
C HIS A 251 0.96 4.60 -7.73
N GLN A 252 1.40 3.62 -8.51
CA GLN A 252 0.53 2.75 -9.27
C GLN A 252 1.21 1.38 -9.42
N GLU A 253 0.58 0.32 -8.93
CA GLU A 253 1.11 -1.04 -9.03
C GLU A 253 0.02 -2.08 -9.25
N ASP A 254 0.35 -3.16 -9.95
CA ASP A 254 -0.46 -4.38 -9.98
C ASP A 254 0.21 -5.47 -9.15
N ALA A 255 -0.21 -5.57 -7.88
CA ALA A 255 0.25 -6.58 -6.93
C ALA A 255 -0.55 -7.90 -7.01
N GLY A 256 -1.38 -8.09 -8.05
CA GLY A 256 -2.27 -9.23 -8.20
C GLY A 256 -3.35 -9.29 -7.12
N LEU A 257 -3.86 -8.12 -6.71
CA LEU A 257 -4.89 -7.97 -5.69
C LEU A 257 -6.19 -7.48 -6.32
N ASN A 258 -7.33 -7.91 -5.79
CA ASN A 258 -8.61 -7.31 -6.15
C ASN A 258 -8.59 -5.82 -5.78
N VAL A 259 -8.96 -4.98 -6.74
CA VAL A 259 -8.87 -3.51 -6.64
C VAL A 259 -9.62 -2.95 -5.43
N GLU A 260 -10.84 -3.43 -5.18
CA GLU A 260 -11.67 -2.94 -4.08
C GLU A 260 -11.10 -3.39 -2.72
N MET A 261 -10.60 -4.62 -2.66
CA MET A 261 -9.92 -5.13 -1.46
C MET A 261 -8.61 -4.39 -1.18
N ALA A 262 -7.84 -4.06 -2.23
CA ALA A 262 -6.61 -3.27 -2.10
C ALA A 262 -6.91 -1.86 -1.60
N LYS A 263 -7.93 -1.19 -2.15
CA LYS A 263 -8.40 0.14 -1.69
C LYS A 263 -8.85 0.10 -0.24
N LEU A 264 -9.64 -0.91 0.15
CA LEU A 264 -10.12 -1.07 1.51
C LEU A 264 -8.98 -1.32 2.50
N ALA A 265 -8.06 -2.22 2.16
CA ALA A 265 -6.89 -2.52 2.99
C ALA A 265 -6.00 -1.29 3.16
N PHE A 266 -5.76 -0.54 2.08
CA PHE A 266 -5.03 0.72 2.11
C PHE A 266 -5.74 1.74 3.03
N ALA A 267 -7.01 2.03 2.80
CA ALA A 267 -7.77 3.03 3.57
C ALA A 267 -7.79 2.72 5.08
N LYS A 268 -7.89 1.44 5.45
CA LYS A 268 -7.88 1.01 6.86
C LYS A 268 -6.48 1.00 7.50
N GLY A 269 -5.45 0.62 6.74
CA GLY A 269 -4.11 0.38 7.27
C GLY A 269 -3.14 1.56 7.20
N ILE A 270 -3.31 2.45 6.21
CA ILE A 270 -2.26 3.40 5.83
C ILE A 270 -1.91 4.39 6.96
N TRP A 271 -2.88 4.85 7.74
CA TRP A 271 -2.61 5.77 8.85
C TRP A 271 -1.69 5.17 9.91
N SER A 272 -1.95 3.92 10.31
CA SER A 272 -1.11 3.20 11.28
C SER A 272 0.29 2.97 10.72
N TYR A 273 0.38 2.61 9.43
CA TYR A 273 1.65 2.45 8.75
C TYR A 273 2.46 3.76 8.70
N VAL A 274 1.83 4.89 8.38
CA VAL A 274 2.48 6.21 8.32
C VAL A 274 2.90 6.70 9.71
N CYS A 275 2.10 6.47 10.77
CA CYS A 275 2.52 6.73 12.15
C CYS A 275 3.74 5.90 12.56
N LYS A 276 3.78 4.64 12.15
CA LYS A 276 4.94 3.76 12.40
C LYS A 276 6.18 4.22 11.62
N MET A 277 5.98 4.71 10.40
CA MET A 277 7.04 5.30 9.58
C MET A 277 7.64 6.55 10.25
N ASP A 278 6.81 7.46 10.78
CA ASP A 278 7.29 8.60 11.57
C ASP A 278 8.10 8.13 12.78
N SER A 279 7.60 7.16 13.54
CA SER A 279 8.33 6.59 14.67
C SER A 279 9.69 6.01 14.25
N ALA A 280 9.77 5.38 13.09
CA ALA A 280 11.01 4.85 12.53
C ALA A 280 11.97 5.97 12.08
N LEU A 281 11.45 7.05 11.49
CA LEU A 281 12.22 8.23 11.10
C LEU A 281 12.85 8.91 12.33
N ARG A 282 12.13 9.04 13.44
CA ARG A 282 12.67 9.62 14.69
C ARG A 282 13.80 8.79 15.30
N LYS A 283 13.69 7.47 15.18
CA LYS A 283 14.77 6.57 15.60
C LYS A 283 15.95 6.64 14.65
N TYR A 284 15.69 6.78 13.35
CA TYR A 284 16.72 6.89 12.32
C TYR A 284 17.67 8.04 12.62
N SER A 285 17.15 9.23 12.97
CA SER A 285 17.99 10.41 13.27
C SER A 285 18.99 10.25 14.42
N GLY A 286 18.82 9.23 15.28
CA GLY A 286 19.72 8.97 16.40
C GLY A 286 20.77 7.87 16.17
N ILE A 287 20.83 7.28 14.98
CA ILE A 287 21.70 6.13 14.67
C ILE A 287 22.83 6.56 13.74
N SER A 288 24.05 6.03 13.92
CA SER A 288 25.12 6.17 12.94
C SER A 288 24.84 5.29 11.73
N HIS A 289 24.85 5.86 10.52
CA HIS A 289 24.45 5.17 9.29
C HIS A 289 25.69 4.75 8.48
N PRO A 290 26.11 3.47 8.53
CA PRO A 290 27.37 3.05 7.95
C PRO A 290 27.37 3.01 6.42
N GLN A 291 26.21 2.89 5.74
CA GLN A 291 26.17 2.84 4.28
C GLN A 291 24.79 3.24 3.72
N LEU A 292 24.76 4.33 2.94
CA LEU A 292 23.58 4.74 2.16
C LEU A 292 23.52 3.99 0.83
N SER A 293 22.33 3.89 0.22
CA SER A 293 22.16 3.33 -1.14
C SER A 293 23.10 4.02 -2.13
N SER A 294 23.65 3.25 -3.07
CA SER A 294 24.55 3.74 -4.12
C SER A 294 23.89 4.87 -4.93
N ALA A 295 22.58 4.80 -5.19
CA ALA A 295 21.82 5.85 -5.85
C ALA A 295 21.80 7.19 -5.08
N VAL A 296 21.95 7.19 -3.75
CA VAL A 296 22.09 8.42 -2.97
C VAL A 296 23.45 9.08 -3.23
N THR A 297 24.50 8.28 -3.35
CA THR A 297 25.87 8.75 -3.63
C THR A 297 26.03 9.23 -5.07
N LEU A 298 25.26 8.64 -6.00
CA LEU A 298 25.27 8.94 -7.43
C LEU A 298 24.12 9.86 -7.88
N ILE A 299 23.53 10.60 -6.94
CA ILE A 299 22.39 11.49 -7.22
C ILE A 299 22.74 12.51 -8.31
N GLN A 300 21.86 12.63 -9.30
CA GLN A 300 22.05 13.55 -10.43
C GLN A 300 21.40 14.90 -10.14
N LYS A 301 21.81 15.96 -10.85
CA LYS A 301 21.05 17.22 -10.82
C LYS A 301 19.81 17.11 -11.70
N VAL A 302 18.75 17.81 -11.31
CA VAL A 302 17.58 17.98 -12.18
C VAL A 302 18.01 18.73 -13.45
N PRO A 303 17.60 18.27 -14.64
CA PRO A 303 17.90 18.99 -15.89
C PRO A 303 17.32 20.41 -15.90
N PRO A 304 18.03 21.42 -16.45
CA PRO A 304 17.63 22.84 -16.37
C PRO A 304 16.20 23.16 -16.86
N GLY A 305 15.67 22.41 -17.82
CA GLY A 305 14.32 22.60 -18.34
C GLY A 305 13.19 22.13 -17.40
N LEU A 306 13.51 21.34 -16.38
CA LEU A 306 12.54 20.80 -15.42
C LEU A 306 12.52 21.56 -14.08
N ASP A 307 13.54 22.37 -13.80
CA ASP A 307 13.67 23.13 -12.54
C ASP A 307 12.77 24.39 -12.47
N THR A 308 12.33 24.93 -13.62
CA THR A 308 11.60 26.22 -13.69
C THR A 308 10.12 26.10 -13.31
N MET A 309 9.53 24.90 -13.32
CA MET A 309 8.08 24.72 -13.05
C MET A 309 7.67 24.94 -11.59
N ASN A 310 8.63 25.07 -10.67
CA ASN A 310 8.38 25.13 -9.22
C ASN A 310 8.40 26.53 -8.61
N SER A 311 8.70 27.58 -9.39
CA SER A 311 8.92 28.94 -8.84
C SER A 311 7.69 29.85 -8.87
N THR A 312 6.58 29.45 -9.49
CA THR A 312 5.40 30.33 -9.67
C THR A 312 4.35 30.14 -8.58
N THR A 313 4.70 30.22 -7.31
CA THR A 313 3.74 30.51 -6.22
C THR A 313 4.45 31.16 -5.03
N SER A 314 5.11 32.29 -5.26
CA SER A 314 5.46 33.25 -4.21
C SER A 314 5.93 34.55 -4.86
N SER A 315 5.01 35.47 -5.10
CA SER A 315 5.30 36.91 -5.15
C SER A 315 4.09 37.64 -4.65
N GLU A 316 4.31 38.27 -3.50
CA GLU A 316 3.42 39.18 -2.81
C GLU A 316 3.17 40.40 -3.68
N THR A 317 1.91 40.84 -3.79
CA THR A 317 1.62 42.23 -4.15
C THR A 317 1.41 43.00 -2.85
N THR A 318 2.50 43.56 -2.34
CA THR A 318 2.46 44.60 -1.32
C THR A 318 2.26 45.93 -2.05
N SER A 319 1.06 46.49 -1.97
CA SER A 319 0.84 47.90 -2.26
C SER A 319 0.03 48.53 -1.14
N ALA A 320 0.77 49.22 -0.27
CA ALA A 320 0.22 50.14 0.72
C ALA A 320 -0.27 51.41 0.01
N ALA A 321 -1.53 51.77 0.24
CA ALA A 321 -2.01 53.14 0.09
C ALA A 321 -3.00 53.41 1.23
N ALA A 322 -2.61 54.30 2.13
CA ALA A 322 -3.45 54.81 3.21
C ALA A 322 -4.43 55.85 2.65
N PHE A 323 -5.72 55.77 3.01
CA PHE A 323 -6.59 56.95 3.13
C PHE A 323 -7.77 56.71 4.10
N ARG A 324 -7.61 57.34 5.28
CA ARG A 324 -8.58 58.01 6.16
C ARG A 324 -10.10 57.70 6.05
N GLY A 325 -10.62 57.06 7.11
CA GLY A 325 -11.75 57.50 7.96
C GLY A 325 -13.16 57.64 7.37
N GLN A 326 -14.11 56.85 7.89
CA GLN A 326 -15.37 57.37 8.42
C GLN A 326 -16.11 56.37 9.32
N THR A 327 -16.70 56.94 10.36
CA THR A 327 -17.50 56.40 11.45
C THR A 327 -18.87 55.91 10.96
N GLY A 328 -19.41 54.84 11.57
CA GLY A 328 -20.79 54.41 11.33
C GLY A 328 -21.18 53.25 12.25
N GLU A 329 -22.07 53.54 13.20
CA GLU A 329 -22.53 52.64 14.26
C GLU A 329 -23.46 51.50 13.79
N ALA A 330 -23.46 50.45 14.62
CA ALA A 330 -24.58 49.61 15.03
C ALA A 330 -25.49 48.94 13.98
N ARG A 331 -25.48 47.59 13.98
CA ARG A 331 -26.70 46.81 14.23
C ARG A 331 -26.39 45.34 14.56
N GLU A 332 -26.65 44.96 15.80
CA GLU A 332 -27.03 43.60 16.15
C GLU A 332 -28.31 43.19 15.39
N ARG A 333 -28.40 41.91 15.00
CA ARG A 333 -29.66 41.13 15.07
C ARG A 333 -29.43 39.63 14.87
N LYS A 334 -29.51 38.93 16.00
CA LYS A 334 -30.32 37.73 16.31
C LYS A 334 -30.33 36.50 15.39
N ILE A 335 -29.94 35.41 16.03
CA ILE A 335 -30.34 34.01 15.86
C ILE A 335 -31.88 33.85 15.70
N SER A 336 -32.30 33.05 14.71
CA SER A 336 -33.29 31.95 14.76
C SER A 336 -33.67 31.61 13.29
N LYS A 337 -33.87 30.38 12.82
CA LYS A 337 -34.89 29.41 13.22
C LYS A 337 -34.61 28.06 12.55
N ARG A 338 -34.95 27.01 13.29
CA ARG A 338 -35.18 25.62 12.86
C ARG A 338 -36.40 25.53 11.93
N PRO A 339 -36.55 24.45 11.14
CA PRO A 339 -37.84 23.78 11.04
C PRO A 339 -37.81 22.31 11.49
N SER A 340 -38.98 21.88 11.97
CA SER A 340 -39.37 20.64 12.64
C SER A 340 -39.52 19.44 11.69
N ARG A 341 -38.96 18.27 12.03
CA ARG A 341 -39.62 17.01 12.53
C ARG A 341 -40.66 16.33 11.63
N LYS A 342 -40.39 15.02 11.39
CA LYS A 342 -41.24 13.88 10.93
C LYS A 342 -41.52 13.90 9.41
N LEU A 343 -41.30 12.86 8.59
CA LEU A 343 -41.49 11.39 8.65
C LEU A 343 -40.44 10.77 7.68
N LEU A 344 -39.70 9.69 7.95
CA LEU A 344 -40.13 8.29 7.90
C LEU A 344 -39.05 7.45 8.60
N ALA A 345 -39.27 7.12 9.87
CA ALA A 345 -38.72 5.93 10.47
C ALA A 345 -39.74 4.82 10.20
N ASN A 346 -39.40 3.84 9.35
CA ASN A 346 -39.98 2.49 9.27
C ASN A 346 -39.28 1.60 8.22
N GLY A 347 -37.93 1.62 8.18
CA GLY A 347 -37.16 0.75 7.28
C GLY A 347 -35.97 0.02 7.91
N LEU A 348 -35.49 0.45 9.09
CA LEU A 348 -34.26 -0.08 9.69
C LEU A 348 -34.39 -0.64 11.12
N LEU A 349 -35.61 -0.70 11.67
CA LEU A 349 -35.85 -1.26 13.00
C LEU A 349 -36.26 -2.75 13.01
N LEU A 350 -36.48 -3.36 11.84
CA LEU A 350 -36.79 -4.80 11.73
C LEU A 350 -35.58 -5.68 11.40
N LEU A 351 -34.43 -5.10 11.00
CA LEU A 351 -33.20 -5.87 10.77
C LEU A 351 -32.16 -5.71 11.91
N GLY A 352 -32.24 -4.62 12.69
CA GLY A 352 -31.40 -4.41 13.87
C GLY A 352 -31.97 -4.97 15.18
N GLY A 353 -33.28 -5.25 15.23
CA GLY A 353 -33.97 -5.74 16.44
C GLY A 353 -33.87 -7.25 16.68
N ALA A 354 -33.55 -8.06 15.66
CA ALA A 354 -33.44 -9.52 15.80
C ALA A 354 -32.06 -9.99 16.30
N ILE A 355 -31.07 -9.09 16.36
CA ILE A 355 -29.71 -9.40 16.82
C ILE A 355 -29.48 -8.91 18.27
N CYS A 356 -30.30 -7.99 18.78
CA CYS A 356 -30.17 -7.44 20.14
C CYS A 356 -31.01 -8.15 21.24
N LEU A 357 -31.70 -9.26 20.94
CA LEU A 357 -32.42 -10.05 21.96
C LEU A 357 -32.04 -11.54 22.02
N SER A 358 -31.00 -12.00 21.33
CA SER A 358 -30.51 -13.38 21.46
C SER A 358 -29.35 -13.52 22.45
N ARG A 359 -29.47 -12.89 23.63
CA ARG A 359 -28.78 -13.38 24.82
C ARG A 359 -29.39 -14.75 25.19
N GLY A 360 -28.85 -15.82 24.63
CA GLY A 360 -28.84 -17.12 25.31
C GLY A 360 -29.78 -18.26 24.89
N HIS A 361 -30.32 -18.32 23.66
CA HIS A 361 -30.96 -19.57 23.18
C HIS A 361 -30.62 -19.87 21.71
N SER A 362 -29.83 -20.91 21.48
CA SER A 362 -29.25 -21.32 20.18
C SER A 362 -30.24 -21.90 19.17
N SER A 363 -31.51 -22.10 19.54
CA SER A 363 -32.50 -22.73 18.67
C SER A 363 -33.33 -21.76 17.81
N LEU A 364 -33.31 -20.45 18.08
CA LEU A 364 -34.19 -19.50 17.39
C LEU A 364 -33.62 -19.07 16.04
N GLY A 365 -32.31 -18.82 15.95
CA GLY A 365 -31.64 -18.50 14.69
C GLY A 365 -31.70 -19.66 13.68
N ALA A 366 -31.57 -20.89 14.17
CA ALA A 366 -31.73 -22.10 13.36
C ALA A 366 -33.16 -22.26 12.83
N LYS A 367 -34.18 -21.96 13.64
CA LYS A 367 -35.59 -22.00 13.21
C LYS A 367 -35.92 -20.94 12.15
N VAL A 368 -35.37 -19.74 12.27
CA VAL A 368 -35.55 -18.67 11.27
C VAL A 368 -34.83 -19.01 9.96
N ALA A 369 -33.62 -19.56 10.02
CA ALA A 369 -32.90 -20.02 8.83
C ALA A 369 -33.63 -21.18 8.14
N MET A 370 -34.15 -22.15 8.90
CA MET A 370 -34.93 -23.27 8.35
C MET A 370 -36.27 -22.80 7.77
N ALA A 371 -36.96 -21.86 8.41
CA ALA A 371 -38.19 -21.28 7.86
C ALA A 371 -37.94 -20.51 6.54
N TYR A 372 -36.80 -19.82 6.43
CA TYR A 372 -36.38 -19.16 5.19
C TYR A 372 -36.05 -20.16 4.08
N ILE A 373 -35.35 -21.25 4.39
CA ILE A 373 -35.04 -22.32 3.43
C ILE A 373 -36.33 -23.03 2.98
N LEU A 374 -37.24 -23.36 3.90
CA LEU A 374 -38.51 -24.00 3.59
C LEU A 374 -39.43 -23.12 2.73
N THR A 375 -39.45 -21.81 2.96
CA THR A 375 -40.21 -20.86 2.11
C THR A 375 -39.58 -20.62 0.74
N LYS A 376 -38.25 -20.75 0.63
CA LYS A 376 -37.53 -20.75 -0.65
C LYS A 376 -37.81 -22.03 -1.46
N LEU A 377 -37.90 -23.18 -0.77
CA LEU A 377 -38.19 -24.47 -1.40
C LEU A 377 -39.66 -24.60 -1.79
N SER A 378 -40.60 -24.10 -0.99
CA SER A 378 -42.03 -24.08 -1.36
C SER A 378 -42.33 -23.19 -2.58
N LYS A 379 -41.56 -22.11 -2.77
CA LYS A 379 -41.60 -21.28 -3.98
C LYS A 379 -41.02 -21.95 -5.23
N HIS A 380 -40.22 -23.01 -5.09
CA HIS A 380 -39.77 -23.82 -6.23
C HIS A 380 -40.68 -25.02 -6.50
N GLY A 381 -41.41 -25.52 -5.49
CA GLY A 381 -42.45 -26.54 -5.68
C GLY A 381 -43.70 -26.02 -6.42
N ALA A 382 -44.12 -24.78 -6.15
CA ALA A 382 -45.31 -24.19 -6.80
C ALA A 382 -45.11 -23.81 -8.29
N SER A 383 -43.88 -23.88 -8.81
CA SER A 383 -43.59 -23.68 -10.24
C SER A 383 -43.60 -25.00 -11.04
N SER A 384 -43.75 -26.15 -10.38
CA SER A 384 -43.72 -27.47 -11.01
C SER A 384 -45.11 -28.07 -11.28
N ASP A 385 -46.19 -27.52 -10.71
CA ASP A 385 -47.54 -28.08 -10.80
C ASP A 385 -48.44 -27.38 -11.86
N GLN A 386 -47.89 -26.55 -12.75
CA GLN A 386 -48.64 -25.95 -13.88
C GLN A 386 -48.37 -26.62 -15.24
N SER A 387 -47.75 -27.80 -15.29
CA SER A 387 -47.54 -28.53 -16.56
C SER A 387 -48.21 -29.90 -16.65
N SER A 388 -49.22 -30.19 -15.84
CA SER A 388 -50.02 -31.42 -15.97
C SER A 388 -51.51 -31.12 -15.85
N GLN A 389 -52.09 -30.60 -16.93
CA GLN A 389 -53.47 -30.86 -17.33
C GLN A 389 -53.62 -30.48 -18.81
N SER A 390 -53.48 -31.51 -19.65
CA SER A 390 -54.09 -31.64 -20.96
C SER A 390 -55.62 -31.65 -20.87
#